data_AF-A0A7S3GP32-F1
#
_entry.id   AF-A0A7S3GP32-F1
#
_cell.length_a   1.000
_cell.length_b   1.000
_cell.length_c   1.000
_cell.angle_alpha   90.00
_cell.angle_beta   90.00
_cell.angle_gamma   90.00
#
_symmetry.space_group_name_H-M   'P 1'
#
loop_
_entity.id
_entity.type
_entity.pdbx_description
1 polymer ?
#
loop_
_entity_poly.entity_id
_entity_poly.type
_entity_poly.pdbx_seq_one_letter_code
_entity_poly.pdbx_strand_id
1 'polypeptide(L)'
;GMHLAWTISGGNIYMKQSLEKDETWYSIGFSDVAPYDMSYADFIVTMFNKNYTGIRDMYKFDSGNNYPCWDVLMQCSLNGTAGTLDLMERTTARKNGVSASTWTRKLVTGDYKDSPIFDASKKVLFARGVDDFFTFHGKAQAI
;
A
#
# COMPACT_ATOMS: atom_id res chain seq x y z
N GLY A 1 18.15 -3.89 -5.40
CA GLY A 1 17.21 -4.40 -4.38
C GLY A 1 16.03 -3.45 -4.21
N MET A 2 15.16 -3.68 -3.21
CA MET A 2 14.18 -2.67 -2.77
C MET A 2 14.81 -1.84 -1.64
N HIS A 3 14.78 -0.52 -1.79
CA HIS A 3 15.28 0.43 -0.81
C HIS A 3 14.14 1.33 -0.34
N LEU A 4 14.12 1.57 0.96
CA LEU A 4 13.10 2.35 1.64
C LEU A 4 13.81 3.38 2.48
N ALA A 5 13.35 4.62 2.41
CA ALA A 5 13.80 5.69 3.26
C ALA A 5 12.59 6.52 3.67
N TRP A 6 12.52 6.87 4.95
CA TRP A 6 11.50 7.76 5.44
C TRP A 6 12.07 8.75 6.42
N THR A 7 11.36 9.85 6.59
CA THR A 7 11.55 10.76 7.71
C THR A 7 10.18 11.14 8.27
N ILE A 8 10.14 11.43 9.56
CA ILE A 8 8.95 11.94 10.24
C ILE A 8 9.23 13.38 10.63
N SER A 9 8.31 14.28 10.29
CA SER A 9 8.38 15.68 10.71
C SER A 9 6.97 16.20 10.97
N GLY A 10 6.79 16.81 12.15
CA GLY A 10 5.47 17.18 12.63
C GLY A 10 4.53 15.96 12.68
N GLY A 11 3.34 16.11 12.11
CA GLY A 11 2.32 15.06 12.02
C GLY A 11 2.38 14.22 10.74
N ASN A 12 3.49 14.23 9.99
CA ASN A 12 3.59 13.55 8.69
C ASN A 12 4.78 12.60 8.62
N ILE A 13 4.59 11.54 7.83
CA ILE A 13 5.66 10.69 7.31
C ILE A 13 5.90 11.04 5.84
N TYR A 14 7.17 11.16 5.47
CA TYR A 14 7.63 11.39 4.11
C TYR A 14 8.39 10.14 3.66
N MET A 15 7.87 9.45 2.65
CA MET A 15 8.40 8.17 2.19
C MET A 15 9.08 8.32 0.84
N LYS A 16 10.17 7.58 0.67
CA LYS A 16 10.80 7.30 -0.61
C LYS A 16 11.04 5.80 -0.73
N GLN A 17 10.61 5.24 -1.85
CA GLN A 17 10.83 3.83 -2.19
C GLN A 17 11.56 3.76 -3.53
N SER A 18 12.50 2.84 -3.68
CA SER A 18 13.12 2.56 -4.98
C SER A 18 13.41 1.08 -5.16
N LEU A 19 13.30 0.63 -6.40
CA LEU A 19 13.46 -0.76 -6.78
C LEU A 19 14.30 -0.84 -8.06
N GLU A 20 15.41 -1.58 -7.99
CA GLU A 20 16.41 -1.72 -9.07
C GLU A 20 16.11 -2.86 -10.06
N LYS A 21 14.84 -3.30 -10.15
CA LYS A 21 14.44 -4.46 -10.96
C LYS A 21 13.25 -4.10 -11.83
N ASP A 22 13.12 -4.76 -12.98
CA ASP A 22 11.99 -4.62 -13.92
C ASP A 22 10.69 -5.21 -13.37
N GLU A 23 10.31 -4.86 -12.14
CA GLU A 23 9.02 -5.21 -11.59
C GLU A 23 7.96 -4.20 -12.02
N THR A 24 6.75 -4.70 -12.13
CA THR A 24 5.58 -3.91 -12.55
C THR A 24 5.03 -3.11 -11.39
N TRP A 25 5.18 -3.58 -10.15
CA TRP A 25 4.73 -2.86 -8.97
C TRP A 25 5.51 -3.24 -7.70
N TYR A 26 5.44 -2.36 -6.71
CA TYR A 26 5.88 -2.62 -5.34
C TYR A 26 4.96 -1.90 -4.36
N SER A 27 4.93 -2.37 -3.12
CA SER A 27 4.03 -1.90 -2.08
C SER A 27 4.72 -1.89 -0.72
N ILE A 28 4.29 -0.93 0.10
CA ILE A 28 4.58 -0.87 1.53
C ILE A 28 3.25 -0.74 2.27
N GLY A 29 3.09 -1.48 3.36
CA GLY A 29 1.89 -1.44 4.17
C GLY A 29 2.17 -1.39 5.67
N PHE A 30 1.12 -1.14 6.41
CA PHE A 30 1.07 -1.06 7.86
C PHE A 30 -0.05 -1.98 8.35
N SER A 31 0.21 -2.73 9.41
CA SER A 31 -0.79 -3.59 10.05
C SER A 31 -0.64 -3.53 11.56
N ASP A 32 -1.77 -3.39 12.25
CA ASP A 32 -1.87 -3.38 13.71
C ASP A 32 -2.46 -4.66 14.27
N VAL A 33 -2.90 -5.56 13.40
CA VAL A 33 -3.69 -6.74 13.77
C VAL A 33 -2.85 -7.99 13.54
N ALA A 34 -2.61 -8.76 14.61
CA ALA A 34 -2.01 -10.08 14.48
C ALA A 34 -2.84 -10.96 13.52
N PRO A 35 -2.23 -11.72 12.61
CA PRO A 35 -0.81 -12.13 12.60
C PRO A 35 0.14 -11.15 11.89
N TYR A 36 -0.29 -9.91 11.64
CA TYR A 36 0.44 -8.87 10.90
C TYR A 36 0.71 -9.32 9.47
N ASP A 37 -0.33 -9.81 8.80
CA ASP A 37 -0.36 -10.07 7.37
C ASP A 37 -1.17 -8.98 6.65
N MET A 38 -1.58 -9.23 5.40
CA MET A 38 -2.39 -8.28 4.62
C MET A 38 -3.81 -8.08 5.16
N SER A 39 -4.26 -8.89 6.13
CA SER A 39 -5.56 -8.71 6.78
C SER A 39 -5.58 -7.42 7.57
N TYR A 40 -6.64 -6.63 7.43
CA TYR A 40 -6.78 -5.33 8.11
C TYR A 40 -5.57 -4.40 7.89
N ALA A 41 -4.97 -4.47 6.70
CA ALA A 41 -3.79 -3.68 6.35
C ALA A 41 -4.18 -2.42 5.57
N ASP A 42 -3.42 -1.36 5.83
CA ASP A 42 -3.41 -0.09 5.10
C ASP A 42 -2.07 -0.02 4.36
N PHE A 43 -2.09 0.19 3.05
CA PHE A 43 -0.91 0.03 2.22
C PHE A 43 -0.92 0.85 0.94
N ILE A 44 0.27 1.19 0.48
CA ILE A 44 0.51 2.06 -0.66
C ILE A 44 1.16 1.24 -1.76
N VAL A 45 0.46 1.11 -2.90
CA VAL A 45 0.96 0.42 -4.09
C VAL A 45 1.48 1.42 -5.11
N THR A 46 2.72 1.24 -5.54
CA THR A 46 3.28 1.96 -6.69
C THR A 46 3.35 1.03 -7.90
N MET A 47 2.81 1.49 -9.03
CA MET A 47 2.79 0.76 -10.29
C MET A 47 3.62 1.47 -11.37
N PHE A 48 4.30 0.67 -12.18
CA PHE A 48 5.13 1.05 -13.34
C PHE A 48 4.83 0.14 -14.54
N ASN A 49 3.55 -0.12 -14.81
CA ASN A 49 3.13 -0.90 -15.98
C ASN A 49 2.94 -0.01 -17.20
N LYS A 50 3.17 -0.56 -18.40
CA LYS A 50 3.08 0.07 -19.73
C LYS A 50 1.96 1.10 -19.87
N ASN A 51 0.75 0.78 -19.39
CA ASN A 51 -0.44 1.64 -19.50
C ASN A 51 -0.88 2.27 -18.16
N TYR A 52 -0.22 1.92 -17.06
CA TYR A 52 -0.60 2.39 -15.73
C TYR A 52 0.64 2.68 -14.88
N THR A 53 0.88 3.96 -14.63
CA THR A 53 1.93 4.43 -13.73
C THR A 53 1.30 5.32 -12.67
N GLY A 54 1.64 5.09 -11.40
CA GLY A 54 1.15 5.93 -10.31
C GLY A 54 1.20 5.26 -8.95
N ILE A 55 0.78 6.01 -7.94
CA ILE A 55 0.71 5.58 -6.54
C ILE A 55 -0.75 5.50 -6.13
N ARG A 56 -1.15 4.35 -5.57
CA ARG A 56 -2.48 4.13 -5.02
C ARG A 56 -2.41 3.86 -3.54
N ASP A 57 -3.29 4.55 -2.86
CA ASP A 57 -3.66 4.32 -1.47
C ASP A 57 -4.63 3.16 -1.42
N MET A 58 -4.40 2.17 -0.57
CA MET A 58 -5.17 0.94 -0.58
C MET A 58 -5.35 0.40 0.82
N TYR A 59 -6.43 -0.34 1.01
CA TYR A 59 -6.68 -1.05 2.26
C TYR A 59 -7.23 -2.44 2.01
N LYS A 60 -7.14 -3.28 3.02
CA LYS A 60 -7.91 -4.51 3.13
C LYS A 60 -8.55 -4.53 4.51
N PHE A 61 -9.87 -4.62 4.58
CA PHE A 61 -10.61 -4.48 5.85
C PHE A 61 -11.34 -5.76 6.26
N ASP A 62 -10.65 -6.89 6.13
CA ASP A 62 -11.14 -8.21 6.53
C ASP A 62 -9.98 -9.19 6.74
N SER A 63 -10.21 -10.22 7.55
CA SER A 63 -9.32 -11.37 7.73
C SER A 63 -9.48 -12.46 6.67
N GLY A 64 -10.39 -12.24 5.73
CA GLY A 64 -10.73 -13.20 4.71
C GLY A 64 -9.92 -13.01 3.44
N ASN A 65 -10.47 -13.58 2.39
CA ASN A 65 -9.83 -13.75 1.10
C ASN A 65 -10.29 -12.73 0.06
N ASN A 66 -10.97 -11.67 0.51
CA ASN A 66 -11.50 -10.63 -0.37
C ASN A 66 -10.38 -9.78 -0.97
N TYR A 67 -10.65 -9.26 -2.17
CA TYR A 67 -9.73 -8.36 -2.87
C TYR A 67 -9.52 -7.09 -2.05
N PRO A 68 -8.27 -6.60 -1.96
CA PRO A 68 -8.03 -5.30 -1.38
C PRO A 68 -8.66 -4.18 -2.21
N CYS A 69 -8.90 -3.07 -1.55
CA CYS A 69 -9.59 -1.92 -2.09
C CYS A 69 -8.67 -0.78 -2.43
N TRP A 70 -9.07 -0.03 -3.46
CA TRP A 70 -8.67 1.37 -3.53
C TRP A 70 -9.42 2.13 -2.45
N ASP A 71 -8.70 2.93 -1.66
CA ASP A 71 -9.25 3.54 -0.47
C ASP A 71 -10.49 4.42 -0.70
N VAL A 72 -10.53 5.13 -1.83
CA VAL A 72 -11.68 5.97 -2.23
C VAL A 72 -12.87 5.20 -2.82
N LEU A 73 -12.80 3.88 -2.97
CA LEU A 73 -13.88 3.08 -3.56
C LEU A 73 -14.65 2.28 -2.50
N MET A 74 -15.98 2.37 -2.59
CA MET A 74 -16.91 1.59 -1.74
C MET A 74 -17.07 0.14 -2.22
N GLN A 75 -16.86 -0.11 -3.52
CA GLN A 75 -17.35 -1.31 -4.23
C GLN A 75 -16.71 -2.63 -3.78
N CYS A 76 -15.52 -2.56 -3.20
CA CYS A 76 -14.76 -3.72 -2.73
C CYS A 76 -14.77 -3.81 -1.19
N SER A 77 -15.38 -2.85 -0.50
CA SER A 77 -15.46 -2.83 0.96
C SER A 77 -16.59 -3.74 1.43
N LEU A 78 -16.31 -4.69 2.32
CA LEU A 78 -17.34 -5.59 2.85
C LEU A 78 -18.45 -4.87 3.63
N ASN A 79 -18.15 -3.70 4.21
CA ASN A 79 -19.11 -2.87 4.95
C ASN A 79 -19.75 -1.79 4.06
N GLY A 80 -19.43 -1.74 2.76
CA GLY A 80 -20.01 -0.79 1.81
C GLY A 80 -19.60 0.67 2.01
N THR A 81 -18.60 1.00 2.83
CA THR A 81 -18.06 2.36 2.97
C THR A 81 -16.77 2.52 2.19
N ALA A 82 -16.37 3.74 1.82
CA ALA A 82 -15.01 4.05 1.37
C ALA A 82 -14.18 4.52 2.57
N GLY A 83 -12.85 4.49 2.44
CA GLY A 83 -11.98 5.33 3.25
C GLY A 83 -11.78 6.70 2.59
N THR A 84 -10.60 7.29 2.75
CA THR A 84 -10.24 8.62 2.27
C THR A 84 -8.81 8.66 1.77
N LEU A 85 -8.60 9.14 0.53
CA LEU A 85 -7.25 9.31 -0.01
C LEU A 85 -6.38 10.16 0.92
N ASP A 86 -5.42 9.53 1.59
CA ASP A 86 -4.61 10.15 2.63
C ASP A 86 -3.19 10.54 2.16
N LEU A 87 -2.87 10.18 0.92
CA LEU A 87 -1.60 10.43 0.27
C LEU A 87 -1.53 11.79 -0.42
N MET A 88 -0.50 12.55 -0.06
CA MET A 88 -0.11 13.83 -0.64
C MET A 88 1.23 13.70 -1.39
N GLU A 89 1.57 14.69 -2.22
CA GLU A 89 2.90 14.84 -2.85
C GLU A 89 3.43 13.57 -3.54
N ARG A 90 2.52 12.84 -4.19
CA ARG A 90 2.80 11.57 -4.86
C ARG A 90 3.60 11.81 -6.13
N THR A 91 4.81 11.24 -6.22
CA THR A 91 5.61 11.26 -7.45
C THR A 91 6.14 9.87 -7.78
N THR A 92 6.21 9.54 -9.06
CA THR A 92 6.83 8.31 -9.55
C THR A 92 7.79 8.64 -10.69
N ALA A 93 8.91 7.93 -10.74
CA ALA A 93 9.88 8.07 -11.80
C ALA A 93 10.53 6.72 -12.08
N ARG A 94 10.77 6.42 -13.36
CA ARG A 94 11.59 5.27 -13.77
C ARG A 94 12.75 5.78 -14.60
N LYS A 95 13.98 5.56 -14.13
CA LYS A 95 15.20 6.01 -14.81
C LYS A 95 16.32 5.00 -14.61
N ASN A 96 17.03 4.66 -15.68
CA ASN A 96 18.20 3.77 -15.65
C ASN A 96 17.95 2.44 -14.93
N GLY A 97 16.79 1.80 -15.17
CA GLY A 97 16.44 0.53 -14.53
C GLY A 97 16.00 0.64 -13.06
N VAL A 98 15.89 1.86 -12.52
CA VAL A 98 15.39 2.09 -11.16
C VAL A 98 14.01 2.74 -11.21
N SER A 99 13.04 2.08 -10.59
CA SER A 99 11.69 2.59 -10.36
C SER A 99 11.62 3.19 -8.97
N ALA A 100 11.25 4.46 -8.84
CA ALA A 100 11.23 5.19 -7.59
C ALA A 100 9.91 5.94 -7.37
N SER A 101 9.46 6.00 -6.14
CA SER A 101 8.29 6.76 -5.73
C SER A 101 8.53 7.56 -4.47
N THR A 102 7.84 8.69 -4.36
CA THR A 102 7.70 9.43 -3.12
C THR A 102 6.24 9.72 -2.84
N TRP A 103 5.90 9.79 -1.57
CA TRP A 103 4.58 10.22 -1.11
C TRP A 103 4.69 10.71 0.33
N THR A 104 3.75 11.55 0.72
CA THR A 104 3.61 12.10 2.06
C THR A 104 2.27 11.66 2.63
N ARG A 105 2.21 11.31 3.90
CA ARG A 105 0.99 10.88 4.59
C ARG A 105 0.97 11.42 6.01
N LYS A 106 -0.20 11.74 6.55
CA LYS A 106 -0.33 12.03 7.99
C LYS A 106 -0.04 10.78 8.81
N LEU A 107 0.54 10.94 9.99
CA LEU A 107 0.74 9.84 10.94
C LEU A 107 -0.61 9.30 11.44
N VAL A 108 -1.59 10.17 11.60
CA VAL A 108 -2.97 9.85 11.98
C VAL A 108 -3.90 10.62 11.06
N THR A 109 -4.70 9.90 10.29
CA THR A 109 -5.57 10.47 9.24
C THR A 109 -6.97 10.80 9.75
N GLY A 110 -7.45 10.02 10.72
CA GLY A 110 -8.83 10.07 11.22
C GLY A 110 -9.77 9.10 10.48
N ASP A 111 -9.28 8.41 9.45
CA ASP A 111 -9.99 7.27 8.86
C ASP A 111 -9.82 6.04 9.75
N TYR A 112 -10.89 5.27 9.93
CA TYR A 112 -10.88 4.07 10.76
C TYR A 112 -10.35 2.83 10.02
N LYS A 113 -10.19 2.91 8.69
CA LYS A 113 -9.58 1.87 7.86
C LYS A 113 -8.06 1.99 7.79
N ASP A 114 -7.55 3.15 8.17
CA ASP A 114 -6.14 3.46 8.17
C ASP A 114 -5.46 2.93 9.42
N SER A 115 -4.20 2.56 9.25
CA SER A 115 -3.34 2.09 10.31
C SER A 115 -2.54 3.28 10.87
N PRO A 116 -2.87 3.79 12.08
CA PRO A 116 -2.28 5.00 12.62
C PRO A 116 -0.85 4.79 13.12
N ILE A 117 0.06 5.71 12.85
CA ILE A 117 1.48 5.63 13.21
C ILE A 117 1.74 6.53 14.43
N PHE A 118 1.34 6.10 15.62
CA PHE A 118 1.64 6.80 16.89
C PHE A 118 2.52 6.00 17.86
N ASP A 119 2.65 4.69 17.66
CA ASP A 119 3.42 3.82 18.53
C ASP A 119 4.93 3.96 18.30
N ALA A 120 5.71 3.61 19.33
CA ALA A 120 7.17 3.58 19.25
C ALA A 120 7.69 2.56 18.20
N SER A 121 6.87 1.58 17.82
CA SER A 121 7.19 0.61 16.77
C SER A 121 5.96 0.32 15.92
N LYS A 122 6.16 0.08 14.63
CA LYS A 122 5.11 -0.26 13.68
C LYS A 122 5.46 -1.55 12.93
N LYS A 123 4.47 -2.39 12.64
CA LYS A 123 4.67 -3.53 11.73
C LYS A 123 4.49 -3.04 10.30
N VAL A 124 5.50 -3.32 9.49
CA VAL A 124 5.56 -2.87 8.11
C VAL A 124 5.55 -4.10 7.21
N LEU A 125 4.70 -4.06 6.19
CA LEU A 125 4.54 -5.07 5.17
C LEU A 125 5.21 -4.61 3.88
N PHE A 126 5.77 -5.55 3.13
CA PHE A 126 6.39 -5.27 1.86
C PHE A 126 5.95 -6.32 0.84
N ALA A 127 5.60 -5.87 -0.36
CA ALA A 127 5.26 -6.75 -1.46
C ALA A 127 5.74 -6.15 -2.78
N ARG A 128 5.99 -7.01 -3.77
CA ARG A 128 6.42 -6.62 -5.11
C ARG A 128 6.06 -7.70 -6.12
N GLY A 129 5.87 -7.33 -7.37
CA GLY A 129 5.47 -8.28 -8.41
C GLY A 129 5.86 -7.84 -9.81
N VAL A 130 6.15 -8.83 -10.65
CA VAL A 130 6.48 -8.65 -12.07
C VAL A 130 5.24 -8.59 -12.96
N ASP A 131 4.12 -9.16 -12.49
CA ASP A 131 2.86 -9.19 -13.23
C ASP A 131 1.84 -8.22 -12.63
N ASP A 132 0.99 -7.66 -13.49
CA ASP A 132 -0.17 -6.84 -13.15
C ASP A 132 -1.41 -7.67 -12.76
N PHE A 133 -1.31 -8.99 -12.84
CA PHE A 133 -2.27 -9.91 -12.26
C PHE A 133 -2.01 -10.08 -10.77
N PHE A 134 -2.85 -9.44 -9.96
CA PHE A 134 -2.99 -9.79 -8.55
C PHE A 134 -3.79 -11.10 -8.45
N THR A 135 -3.12 -12.25 -8.65
CA THR A 135 -3.76 -13.54 -8.43
C THR A 135 -3.98 -13.76 -6.94
N PHE A 136 -5.22 -14.04 -6.61
CA PHE A 136 -5.66 -14.44 -5.29
C PHE A 136 -4.82 -15.62 -4.74
N HIS A 137 -4.21 -15.46 -3.57
CA HIS A 137 -3.42 -16.50 -2.88
C HIS A 137 -4.21 -17.31 -1.85
N GLY A 138 -5.52 -17.13 -1.72
CA GLY A 138 -6.29 -18.03 -0.88
C GLY A 138 -6.44 -19.39 -1.56
N LYS A 139 -6.48 -20.46 -0.74
CA LYS A 139 -6.77 -21.80 -1.24
C LYS A 139 -8.01 -21.70 -2.14
N ALA A 140 -7.88 -22.18 -3.38
CA ALA A 140 -9.00 -22.38 -4.27
C ALA A 140 -10.10 -23.07 -3.46
N GLN A 141 -11.22 -22.39 -3.23
CA GLN A 141 -12.41 -23.11 -2.79
C GLN A 141 -12.78 -23.98 -3.98
N ALA A 142 -12.58 -25.29 -3.82
CA ALA A 142 -13.12 -26.27 -4.73
C ALA A 142 -14.63 -25.98 -4.86
N ILE A 143 -15.08 -25.76 -6.09
CA ILE A 143 -16.49 -25.68 -6.45
C ILE A 143 -17.06 -27.09 -6.38
#